data_AF-A0A9D6IED4-F1
#
_entry.id   AF-A0A9D6IED4-F1
#
_cell.length_a   1.000
_cell.length_b   1.000
_cell.length_c   1.000
_cell.angle_alpha   90.00
_cell.angle_beta   90.00
_cell.angle_gamma   90.00
#
_symmetry.space_group_name_H-M   'P 1'
#
loop_
_entity.id
_entity.type
_entity.pdbx_description
1 polymer ?
#
loop_
_entity_poly.entity_id
_entity_poly.type
_entity_poly.pdbx_seq_one_letter_code
_entity_poly.pdbx_strand_id
1 'polypeptide(L)'
;MSCHLCESEAVTRCHTCGVLICEQHGGKDDLCTQCSGGFTAGDPRTRISDEPLGQSKQSGGWWRPQEAEEFQPTSCYQCQALARAVCRNCLSNFCPEHTGPNGLCKACGQSANLGLWVMAGVASLLVIWLLLQWFRA
;
A
#
# COMPACT_ATOMS: atom_id res chain seq x y z
N MET A 1 -17.25 3.53 19.56
CA MET A 1 -16.89 4.04 18.21
C MET A 1 -18.00 5.01 17.80
N SER A 2 -17.68 6.18 17.22
CA SER A 2 -18.65 7.26 17.03
C SER A 2 -19.21 7.33 15.60
N CYS A 3 -20.47 7.76 15.49
CA CYS A 3 -21.14 8.02 14.23
C CYS A 3 -20.52 9.23 13.54
N HIS A 4 -20.25 9.11 12.25
CA HIS A 4 -19.64 10.18 11.46
C HIS A 4 -20.53 11.44 11.34
N LEU A 5 -21.85 11.33 11.55
CA LEU A 5 -22.79 12.44 11.37
C LEU A 5 -23.12 13.18 12.67
N CYS A 6 -23.21 12.47 13.80
CA CYS A 6 -23.65 13.05 15.06
C CYS A 6 -22.78 12.68 16.27
N GLU A 7 -21.65 11.99 16.03
CA GLU A 7 -20.69 11.54 17.04
C GLU A 7 -21.25 10.62 18.15
N SER A 8 -22.54 10.27 18.10
CA SER A 8 -23.17 9.30 18.98
C SER A 8 -22.59 7.90 18.76
N GLU A 9 -22.90 6.94 19.64
CA GLU A 9 -22.43 5.57 19.47
C GLU A 9 -22.90 4.97 18.13
N ALA A 10 -21.94 4.46 17.34
CA ALA A 10 -22.20 3.84 16.05
C ALA A 10 -22.57 2.36 16.26
N VAL A 11 -23.67 1.95 15.64
CA VAL A 11 -24.19 0.57 15.72
C VAL A 11 -24.01 -0.20 14.41
N THR A 12 -23.78 0.51 13.30
CA THR A 12 -23.58 -0.08 11.97
C THR A 12 -22.52 0.67 11.17
N ARG A 13 -22.07 0.08 10.06
CA ARG A 13 -21.12 0.70 9.12
C ARG A 13 -21.63 0.58 7.70
N CYS A 14 -21.40 1.58 6.86
CA CYS A 14 -21.65 1.45 5.43
C CYS A 14 -20.69 0.40 4.85
N HIS A 15 -21.23 -0.61 4.20
CA HIS A 15 -20.43 -1.64 3.54
C HIS A 15 -19.77 -1.15 2.24
N THR A 16 -20.20 0.00 1.72
CA THR A 16 -19.61 0.61 0.51
C THR A 16 -18.45 1.55 0.82
N CYS A 17 -18.59 2.48 1.77
CA CYS A 17 -17.55 3.47 2.11
C CYS A 17 -16.91 3.28 3.48
N GLY A 18 -17.37 2.33 4.30
CA GLY A 18 -16.81 2.07 5.63
C GLY A 18 -17.19 3.06 6.73
N VAL A 19 -18.02 4.07 6.41
CA VAL A 19 -18.44 5.09 7.38
C VAL A 19 -19.29 4.49 8.50
N LEU A 20 -18.95 4.83 9.76
CA LEU A 20 -19.64 4.39 10.97
C LEU A 20 -20.88 5.26 11.25
N ILE A 21 -22.03 4.63 11.48
CA ILE A 21 -23.33 5.29 11.54
C ILE A 21 -24.17 4.75 12.72
N CYS A 22 -24.92 5.62 13.38
CA CYS A 22 -25.80 5.25 14.49
C CYS A 22 -27.19 4.81 13.99
N GLU A 23 -28.00 4.26 14.90
CA GLU A 23 -29.33 3.69 14.57
C GLU A 23 -30.26 4.72 13.90
N GLN A 24 -30.21 5.98 14.34
CA GLN A 24 -31.01 7.07 13.77
C GLN A 24 -30.66 7.40 12.31
N HIS A 25 -29.40 7.21 11.93
CA HIS A 25 -28.88 7.56 10.60
C HIS A 25 -28.72 6.34 9.68
N GLY A 26 -28.78 5.12 10.21
CA GLY A 26 -28.67 3.87 9.45
C GLY A 26 -29.99 3.11 9.32
N GLY A 27 -30.94 3.28 10.24
CA GLY A 27 -32.08 2.37 10.40
C GLY A 27 -33.37 2.70 9.66
N LYS A 28 -33.50 3.90 9.05
CA LYS A 28 -34.79 4.31 8.44
C LYS A 28 -34.97 3.88 6.99
N ASP A 29 -33.90 3.93 6.20
CA ASP A 29 -33.95 3.62 4.77
C ASP A 29 -32.85 2.63 4.34
N ASP A 30 -32.07 2.12 5.29
CA ASP A 30 -30.90 1.27 5.05
C ASP A 30 -29.90 1.83 4.03
N LEU A 31 -29.91 3.15 3.76
CA LEU A 31 -29.12 3.78 2.70
C LEU A 31 -28.09 4.75 3.28
N CYS A 32 -26.83 4.57 2.89
CA CYS A 32 -25.78 5.53 3.23
C CYS A 32 -25.99 6.84 2.50
N THR A 33 -26.04 7.96 3.23
CA THR A 33 -26.24 9.30 2.67
C THR A 33 -25.13 9.73 1.71
N GLN A 34 -23.91 9.19 1.85
CA GLN A 34 -22.81 9.45 0.93
C GLN A 34 -22.82 8.56 -0.32
N CYS A 35 -23.28 7.31 -0.20
CA CYS A 35 -23.16 6.32 -1.28
C CYS A 35 -24.48 5.97 -1.95
N SER A 36 -25.61 6.46 -1.42
CA SER A 36 -26.97 6.10 -1.84
C SER A 36 -27.17 4.58 -1.97
N GLY A 37 -26.45 3.80 -1.15
CA GLY A 37 -26.33 2.34 -1.21
C GLY A 37 -26.51 1.69 0.15
N GLY A 38 -26.95 0.42 0.13
CA GLY A 38 -27.44 -0.35 1.27
C GLY A 38 -26.44 -0.59 2.42
N PHE A 39 -26.95 -0.64 3.65
CA PHE A 39 -26.27 -1.16 4.85
C PHE A 39 -26.45 -2.68 5.03
N THR A 40 -27.14 -3.36 4.12
CA THR A 40 -27.40 -4.80 4.18
C THR A 40 -26.28 -5.61 3.54
N ALA A 41 -25.78 -6.62 4.26
CA ALA A 41 -24.86 -7.60 3.72
C ALA A 41 -25.60 -8.50 2.72
N GLY A 42 -25.32 -8.30 1.43
CA GLY A 42 -25.79 -9.17 0.35
C GLY A 42 -27.07 -8.73 -0.35
N ASP A 43 -27.37 -7.43 -0.49
CA ASP A 43 -28.51 -6.94 -1.30
C ASP A 43 -28.34 -7.29 -2.80
N PRO A 44 -29.12 -8.23 -3.34
CA PRO A 44 -29.05 -8.67 -4.72
C PRO A 44 -30.42 -8.40 -5.36
N ARG A 45 -30.65 -7.21 -5.91
CA ARG A 45 -31.98 -6.80 -6.40
C ARG A 45 -32.64 -7.72 -7.43
N THR A 46 -32.04 -8.83 -7.87
CA THR A 46 -32.80 -9.96 -8.44
C THR A 46 -32.11 -11.31 -8.22
N ARG A 47 -32.84 -12.26 -7.59
CA ARG A 47 -32.59 -13.71 -7.44
C ARG A 47 -31.74 -14.14 -6.25
N ILE A 48 -32.43 -14.52 -5.17
CA ILE A 48 -31.91 -15.16 -3.96
C ILE A 48 -32.23 -16.66 -4.05
N SER A 49 -31.28 -17.53 -3.72
CA SER A 49 -31.54 -18.95 -3.47
C SER A 49 -32.00 -19.15 -2.02
N ASP A 50 -33.00 -20.00 -1.81
CA ASP A 50 -33.61 -20.25 -0.49
C ASP A 50 -32.70 -20.97 0.52
N GLU A 51 -31.52 -21.43 0.09
CA GLU A 51 -30.52 -22.05 0.96
C GLU A 51 -29.14 -21.42 0.75
N PRO A 52 -28.30 -21.33 1.80
CA PRO A 52 -26.93 -20.89 1.67
C PRO A 52 -26.19 -21.88 0.75
N LEU A 53 -25.72 -21.39 -0.40
CA LEU A 53 -24.86 -22.14 -1.30
C LEU A 53 -23.68 -22.67 -0.47
N GLY A 54 -23.60 -24.00 -0.33
CA GLY A 54 -22.60 -24.66 0.52
C GLY A 54 -21.22 -24.09 0.23
N GLN A 55 -20.48 -23.74 1.29
CA GLN A 55 -19.17 -23.10 1.23
C GLN A 55 -18.25 -23.83 0.25
N SER A 56 -18.27 -23.41 -1.02
CA SER A 56 -17.26 -23.82 -1.95
C SER A 56 -15.98 -23.16 -1.45
N LYS A 57 -14.92 -23.94 -1.30
CA LYS A 57 -13.55 -23.48 -1.01
C LYS A 57 -13.00 -22.67 -2.20
N GLN A 58 -13.76 -21.70 -2.71
CA GLN A 58 -13.35 -20.80 -3.78
C GLN A 58 -12.67 -19.59 -3.16
N SER A 59 -11.41 -19.80 -2.81
CA SER A 59 -10.43 -18.76 -2.44
C SER A 59 -10.03 -17.88 -3.64
N GLY A 60 -10.98 -17.42 -4.46
CA GLY A 60 -10.66 -16.87 -5.79
C GLY A 60 -11.51 -15.72 -6.32
N GLY A 61 -12.39 -15.11 -5.52
CA GLY A 61 -13.14 -13.93 -5.95
C GLY A 61 -12.32 -12.65 -5.77
N TRP A 62 -12.06 -11.91 -6.85
CA TRP A 62 -11.35 -10.61 -6.82
C TRP A 62 -12.07 -9.52 -5.99
N TRP A 63 -13.32 -9.75 -5.59
CA TRP A 63 -14.14 -8.81 -4.80
C TRP A 63 -14.51 -9.30 -3.38
N ARG A 64 -13.94 -10.42 -2.88
CA ARG A 64 -14.28 -10.90 -1.53
C ARG A 64 -13.80 -9.89 -0.46
N PRO A 65 -14.62 -9.57 0.56
CA PRO A 65 -14.14 -8.92 1.78
C PRO A 65 -13.03 -9.76 2.40
N GLN A 66 -11.79 -9.26 2.34
CA GLN A 66 -10.64 -9.91 2.97
C GLN A 66 -10.90 -9.95 4.49
N GLU A 67 -10.64 -11.10 5.11
CA GLU A 67 -10.61 -11.17 6.57
C GLU A 67 -9.44 -10.33 7.08
N ALA A 68 -9.58 -9.66 8.21
CA ALA A 68 -8.52 -8.77 8.72
C ALA A 68 -7.23 -9.54 9.00
N GLU A 69 -7.33 -10.82 9.36
CA GLU A 69 -6.19 -11.71 9.56
C GLU A 69 -5.53 -12.17 8.23
N GLU A 70 -6.24 -12.11 7.10
CA GLU A 70 -5.69 -12.41 5.76
C GLU A 70 -4.85 -11.25 5.21
N PHE A 71 -5.12 -10.02 5.65
CA PHE A 71 -4.38 -8.84 5.22
C PHE A 71 -2.98 -8.80 5.83
N GLN A 72 -2.00 -9.35 5.11
CA GLN A 72 -0.59 -9.10 5.41
C GLN A 72 -0.16 -7.80 4.72
N PRO A 73 0.02 -6.69 5.45
CA PRO A 73 0.52 -5.48 4.84
C PRO A 73 1.93 -5.72 4.30
N THR A 74 2.24 -5.10 3.16
CA THR A 74 3.59 -5.18 2.59
C THR A 74 4.60 -4.70 3.63
N SER A 75 5.53 -5.58 4.00
CA SER A 75 6.56 -5.26 4.98
C SER A 75 7.82 -4.70 4.30
N CYS A 76 8.54 -3.86 5.03
CA CYS A 76 9.82 -3.34 4.61
C CYS A 76 10.84 -4.46 4.60
N TYR A 77 11.55 -4.62 3.49
CA TYR A 77 12.61 -5.62 3.33
C TYR A 77 13.68 -5.56 4.44
N GLN A 78 13.96 -4.36 4.98
CA GLN A 78 15.06 -4.15 5.91
C GLN A 78 14.65 -4.27 7.39
N CYS A 79 13.50 -3.74 7.79
CA CYS A 79 13.08 -3.70 9.20
C CYS A 79 11.73 -4.37 9.50
N GLN A 80 11.10 -4.97 8.50
CA GLN A 80 9.76 -5.59 8.60
C GLN A 80 8.63 -4.64 9.05
N ALA A 81 8.90 -3.34 9.21
CA ALA A 81 7.88 -2.33 9.44
C ALA A 81 6.98 -2.15 8.21
N LEU A 82 5.90 -1.38 8.36
CA LEU A 82 4.98 -1.09 7.25
C LEU A 82 5.70 -0.42 6.07
N ALA A 83 5.75 -1.09 4.92
CA ALA A 83 6.26 -0.50 3.69
C ALA A 83 5.21 0.42 3.07
N ARG A 84 5.68 1.52 2.45
CA ARG A 84 4.83 2.51 1.78
C ARG A 84 5.21 2.75 0.32
N ALA A 85 6.34 2.20 -0.13
CA ALA A 85 6.87 2.40 -1.47
C ALA A 85 7.67 1.18 -1.94
N VAL A 86 7.83 1.07 -3.27
CA VAL A 86 8.59 0.04 -3.97
C VAL A 86 9.81 0.67 -4.62
N CYS A 87 10.99 0.06 -4.44
CA CYS A 87 12.23 0.59 -5.01
C CYS A 87 12.24 0.43 -6.53
N ARG A 88 12.48 1.52 -7.27
CA ARG A 88 12.52 1.46 -8.74
C ARG A 88 13.66 0.60 -9.31
N ASN A 89 14.71 0.35 -8.53
CA ASN A 89 15.88 -0.41 -8.96
C ASN A 89 15.78 -1.90 -8.56
N CYS A 90 15.68 -2.20 -7.26
CA CYS A 90 15.66 -3.57 -6.76
C CYS A 90 14.26 -4.15 -6.55
N LEU A 91 13.19 -3.39 -6.82
CA LEU A 91 11.78 -3.79 -6.68
C LEU A 91 11.34 -4.25 -5.29
N SER A 92 12.18 -4.04 -4.26
CA SER A 92 11.85 -4.36 -2.88
C SER A 92 10.98 -3.29 -2.23
N ASN A 93 10.08 -3.69 -1.35
CA ASN A 93 9.27 -2.82 -0.49
C ASN A 93 10.12 -2.15 0.60
N PHE A 94 9.93 -0.85 0.83
CA PHE A 94 10.63 -0.11 1.88
C PHE A 94 9.73 0.86 2.66
N CYS A 95 10.11 1.14 3.91
CA CYS A 95 9.42 2.08 4.80
C CYS A 95 10.04 3.49 4.70
N PRO A 96 9.38 4.54 5.24
CA PRO A 96 9.89 5.91 5.21
C PRO A 96 11.32 6.07 5.75
N GLU A 97 11.68 5.33 6.80
CA GLU A 97 13.02 5.38 7.41
C GLU A 97 14.12 4.76 6.52
N HIS A 98 13.74 3.88 5.60
CA HIS A 98 14.64 3.25 4.63
C HIS A 98 14.49 3.83 3.21
N THR A 99 13.94 5.04 3.11
CA THR A 99 13.82 5.78 1.86
C THR A 99 15.16 6.38 1.45
N GLY A 100 15.58 6.09 0.22
CA GLY A 100 16.71 6.72 -0.45
C GLY A 100 16.28 7.82 -1.42
N PRO A 101 17.24 8.47 -2.10
CA PRO A 101 16.94 9.51 -3.07
C PRO A 101 16.16 8.97 -4.29
N ASN A 102 15.34 9.82 -4.92
CA ASN A 102 14.71 9.59 -6.22
C ASN A 102 13.84 8.31 -6.33
N GLY A 103 13.17 7.91 -5.25
CA GLY A 103 12.33 6.70 -5.24
C GLY A 103 13.13 5.39 -5.19
N LEU A 104 14.37 5.46 -4.71
CA LEU A 104 15.19 4.29 -4.41
C LEU A 104 15.10 3.94 -2.91
N CYS A 105 15.38 2.69 -2.56
CA CYS A 105 15.66 2.35 -1.16
C CYS A 105 17.05 2.86 -0.75
N LYS A 106 17.29 3.01 0.55
CA LYS A 106 18.55 3.51 1.11
C LYS A 106 19.77 2.72 0.61
N ALA A 107 19.68 1.40 0.53
CA ALA A 107 20.75 0.53 0.04
C ALA A 107 21.09 0.80 -1.44
N CYS A 108 20.09 0.92 -2.31
CA CYS A 108 20.31 1.26 -3.72
C CYS A 108 20.86 2.68 -3.91
N GLY A 109 20.44 3.63 -3.07
CA GLY A 109 21.02 4.97 -3.06
C GLY A 109 22.50 4.96 -2.68
N GLN A 110 22.86 4.17 -1.66
CA GLN A 110 24.26 4.01 -1.25
C GLN A 110 25.11 3.35 -2.33
N SER A 111 24.59 2.31 -3.00
CA SER A 111 25.33 1.65 -4.09
C SER A 111 25.55 2.58 -5.29
N ALA A 112 24.56 3.40 -5.64
CA ALA A 112 24.69 4.39 -6.71
C ALA A 112 25.78 5.43 -6.39
N ASN A 113 25.80 5.94 -5.16
CA ASN A 113 26.83 6.88 -4.71
C ASN A 113 28.23 6.26 -4.70
N LEU A 114 28.36 5.01 -4.24
CA LEU A 114 29.64 4.31 -4.25
C LEU A 114 30.18 4.17 -5.68
N GLY A 115 29.33 3.77 -6.63
CA GLY A 115 29.70 3.68 -8.05
C GLY A 115 30.20 5.01 -8.62
N LEU A 116 29.56 6.12 -8.25
CA LEU A 116 29.98 7.45 -8.66
C LEU A 116 31.39 7.80 -8.16
N TRP A 117 31.70 7.51 -6.90
CA TRP A 117 33.04 7.75 -6.33
C TRP A 117 34.12 6.89 -6.97
N VAL A 118 33.83 5.61 -7.24
CA VAL A 118 34.77 4.72 -7.92
C VAL A 118 35.10 5.24 -9.32
N MET A 119 34.08 5.63 -10.09
CA MET A 119 34.28 6.18 -11.44
C MET A 119 35.05 7.51 -11.42
N ALA A 120 34.76 8.38 -10.45
CA ALA A 120 35.51 9.62 -10.26
C ALA A 120 36.99 9.34 -9.94
N GLY A 121 37.27 8.34 -9.09
CA GLY A 121 38.63 7.93 -8.75
C GLY A 121 39.40 7.40 -9.96
N VAL A 122 38.80 6.50 -10.74
CA VAL A 122 39.41 5.96 -11.96
C VAL A 122 39.65 7.06 -13.00
N ALA A 123 38.68 7.95 -13.22
CA ALA A 123 38.83 9.07 -14.13
C ALA A 123 39.97 10.01 -13.69
N SER A 124 40.08 10.28 -12.39
CA SER A 124 41.14 11.12 -11.84
C SER A 124 42.53 10.51 -12.06
N LEU A 125 42.67 9.19 -11.84
CA LEU A 125 43.93 8.48 -12.10
C LEU A 125 44.31 8.50 -13.58
N LEU A 126 43.33 8.33 -14.49
CA LEU A 126 43.57 8.41 -15.94
C LEU A 126 44.02 9.82 -16.35
N VAL A 127 43.39 10.87 -15.82
CA VAL A 127 43.79 12.26 -16.09
C VAL A 127 45.21 12.52 -15.58
N ILE A 128 45.54 12.09 -14.36
CA ILE A 128 46.89 12.23 -13.80
C ILE A 128 47.91 11.50 -14.68
N TRP A 129 47.60 10.27 -15.09
CA TRP A 129 48.48 9.49 -15.96
C TRP A 129 48.72 10.19 -17.31
N LEU A 130 47.67 10.71 -17.95
CA LEU A 130 47.79 11.47 -19.21
C LEU A 130 48.64 12.74 -19.05
N LEU A 131 48.44 13.49 -17.96
CA LEU A 131 49.25 14.67 -17.65
C LEU A 131 50.73 14.31 -17.49
N LEU A 132 51.02 13.22 -16.77
CA LEU A 132 52.40 12.74 -16.60
C LEU A 132 53.06 12.31 -17.92
N GLN A 133 52.30 11.70 -18.84
CA GLN A 133 52.82 11.37 -20.18
C GLN A 133 53.08 12.65 -21.00
N TRP A 134 52.20 13.65 -20.89
CA TRP A 134 52.36 14.92 -21.58
C TRP A 134 53.61 15.67 -21.15
N PHE A 135 53.94 15.69 -19.86
CA PHE A 135 55.18 16.31 -19.35
C PHE A 135 56.46 15.53 -19.69
N ARG A 136 56.35 14.27 -20.10
CA ARG A 136 57.50 13.44 -20.51
C ARG A 136 57.82 13.57 -22.00
N ALA A 137 56.85 13.96 -22.81
CA ALA A 137 57.00 14.19 -24.24
C ALA A 137 57.59 15.58 -24.52
#